data_AF-A0A7V8QMF3-F1
#
_entry.id   AF-A0A7V8QMF3-F1
#
_cell.length_a   1.000
_cell.length_b   1.000
_cell.length_c   1.000
_cell.angle_alpha   90.00
_cell.angle_beta   90.00
_cell.angle_gamma   90.00
#
_symmetry.space_group_name_H-M   'P 1'
#
loop_
_entity.id
_entity.type
_entity.pdbx_description
1 polymer ?
#
loop_
_entity_poly.entity_id
_entity_poly.type
_entity_poly.pdbx_seq_one_letter_code
_entity_poly.pdbx_strand_id
1 'polypeptide(L)'
;DAGAAAGTREQRVAVVGDGDFLSNSYLGNGGNLPFGLNLLQWLLASDTLLETYQPATPDQRLAFTRTGQAVTGLGFLLALPVLLAAIGGWRWWRLRRG
;
A
#
# COMPACT_ATOMS: atom_id res chain seq x y z
N ASP A 1 -40.86 -40.06 8.73
CA ASP A 1 -40.33 -38.78 9.24
C ASP A 1 -39.02 -38.43 8.56
N ALA A 2 -39.10 -37.58 7.52
CA ALA A 2 -37.94 -37.13 6.76
C ALA A 2 -37.27 -35.97 7.52
N GLY A 3 -36.30 -36.31 8.38
CA GLY A 3 -35.44 -35.34 9.04
C GLY A 3 -34.57 -34.65 7.99
N ALA A 4 -34.83 -33.37 7.74
CA ALA A 4 -34.00 -32.54 6.90
C ALA A 4 -32.54 -32.62 7.37
N ALA A 5 -31.66 -33.14 6.52
CA ALA A 5 -30.23 -33.04 6.73
C ALA A 5 -29.86 -31.56 6.74
N ALA A 6 -29.73 -30.99 7.94
CA ALA A 6 -29.13 -29.69 8.14
C ALA A 6 -27.71 -29.79 7.57
N GLY A 7 -27.50 -29.23 6.38
CA GLY A 7 -26.19 -29.24 5.73
C GLY A 7 -25.16 -28.64 6.69
N THR A 8 -24.11 -29.40 7.00
CA THR A 8 -23.02 -28.96 7.86
C THR A 8 -22.28 -27.82 7.16
N ARG A 9 -22.55 -26.57 7.53
CA ARG A 9 -21.81 -25.40 7.05
C ARG A 9 -20.44 -25.37 7.72
N GLU A 10 -19.37 -25.40 6.93
CA GLU A 10 -17.99 -25.25 7.43
C GLU A 10 -17.80 -23.83 7.97
N GLN A 11 -17.40 -23.69 9.24
CA GLN A 11 -17.01 -22.42 9.84
C GLN A 11 -15.49 -22.27 9.78
N ARG A 12 -15.02 -21.14 9.26
CA ARG A 12 -13.60 -20.81 9.13
C ARG A 12 -13.25 -19.66 10.07
N VAL A 13 -12.17 -19.81 10.81
CA VAL A 13 -11.65 -18.81 11.76
C VAL A 13 -10.13 -18.73 11.60
N ALA A 14 -9.60 -17.52 11.56
CA ALA A 14 -8.17 -17.25 11.55
C ALA A 14 -7.81 -16.27 12.66
N VAL A 15 -6.66 -16.48 13.30
CA VAL A 15 -6.09 -15.57 14.30
C VAL A 15 -4.73 -15.13 13.78
N VAL A 16 -4.49 -13.82 13.73
CA VAL A 16 -3.23 -13.24 13.29
C VAL A 16 -2.61 -12.48 14.46
N GLY A 17 -1.29 -12.63 14.66
CA GLY A 17 -0.58 -12.03 15.78
C GLY A 17 -0.41 -10.51 15.69
N ASP A 18 -0.44 -9.96 14.47
CA ASP A 18 -0.36 -8.53 14.20
C ASP A 18 -1.26 -8.18 13.01
N GLY A 19 -1.96 -7.04 13.10
CA GLY A 19 -2.83 -6.53 12.04
C GLY A 19 -2.22 -5.39 11.23
N ASP A 20 -1.04 -4.89 11.62
CA ASP A 20 -0.36 -3.78 10.95
C ASP A 20 0.00 -4.08 9.49
N PHE A 21 0.18 -5.36 9.15
CA PHE A 21 0.54 -5.82 7.80
C PHE A 21 -0.50 -5.44 6.75
N LEU A 22 -1.76 -5.21 7.14
CA LEU A 22 -2.84 -4.73 6.28
C LEU A 22 -3.04 -3.21 6.29
N SER A 23 -2.25 -2.47 7.06
CA SER A 23 -2.31 -1.01 7.03
C SER A 23 -1.65 -0.46 5.76
N ASN A 24 -2.08 0.74 5.34
CA ASN A 24 -1.60 1.39 4.10
C ASN A 24 -0.07 1.49 4.03
N SER A 25 0.61 1.62 5.17
CA SER A 25 2.07 1.69 5.25
C SER A 25 2.77 0.36 4.95
N TYR A 26 2.08 -0.78 5.10
CA TYR A 26 2.67 -2.12 4.99
C TYR A 26 2.05 -2.97 3.87
N LEU A 27 1.01 -2.50 3.16
CA LEU A 27 0.43 -3.23 2.02
C LEU A 27 1.46 -3.55 0.93
N GLY A 28 2.42 -2.64 0.69
CA GLY A 28 3.49 -2.82 -0.30
C GLY A 28 4.66 -3.67 0.18
N ASN A 29 4.67 -4.11 1.44
CA ASN A 29 5.75 -4.91 1.99
C ASN A 29 5.57 -6.38 1.58
N GLY A 30 6.41 -6.84 0.65
CA GLY A 30 6.47 -8.23 0.25
C GLY A 30 5.12 -8.78 -0.23
N GLY A 31 4.58 -9.76 0.50
CA GLY A 31 3.35 -10.48 0.18
C GLY A 31 2.14 -10.11 1.05
N ASN A 32 2.17 -8.98 1.77
CA ASN A 32 1.13 -8.62 2.73
C ASN A 32 -0.27 -8.48 2.11
N LEU A 33 -0.37 -7.68 1.03
CA LEU A 33 -1.62 -7.50 0.29
C LEU A 33 -2.17 -8.82 -0.29
N PRO A 34 -1.40 -9.62 -1.06
CA PRO A 34 -1.92 -10.88 -1.59
C PRO A 34 -2.30 -11.88 -0.48
N PHE A 35 -1.55 -11.94 0.63
CA PHE A 35 -1.91 -12.80 1.75
C PHE A 35 -3.24 -12.38 2.39
N GLY A 36 -3.43 -11.07 2.65
CA GLY A 36 -4.68 -10.54 3.22
C GLY A 36 -5.92 -10.84 2.39
N LEU A 37 -5.82 -10.64 1.07
CA LEU A 37 -6.93 -10.91 0.15
C LEU A 37 -7.28 -12.40 0.10
N ASN A 38 -6.27 -13.28 0.02
CA ASN A 38 -6.48 -14.73 0.05
C ASN A 38 -7.06 -15.20 1.38
N LEU A 39 -6.64 -14.62 2.50
CA LEU A 39 -7.18 -14.94 3.83
C LEU A 39 -8.67 -14.58 3.93
N LEU A 40 -9.06 -13.39 3.47
CA LEU A 40 -10.46 -12.96 3.44
C LEU A 40 -11.31 -13.82 2.51
N GLN A 41 -10.79 -14.14 1.32
CA GLN A 41 -11.43 -15.06 0.37
C GLN A 41 -11.70 -16.43 1.01
N TRP A 42 -10.70 -16.98 1.72
CA TRP A 42 -10.84 -18.23 2.44
C TRP A 42 -11.89 -18.17 3.56
N LEU A 43 -11.89 -17.10 4.37
CA LEU A 43 -12.85 -16.89 5.47
C LEU A 43 -14.29 -16.76 4.99
N LEU A 44 -14.52 -16.16 3.82
CA LEU A 44 -15.84 -15.99 3.24
C LEU A 44 -16.43 -17.28 2.65
N ALA A 45 -15.66 -18.38 2.65
CA ALA A 45 -16.02 -19.62 1.98
C ALA A 45 -16.51 -19.39 0.54
N SER A 46 -15.91 -18.40 -0.14
CA SER A 46 -16.21 -18.17 -1.55
C SER A 46 -15.53 -19.29 -2.34
N ASP A 47 -16.30 -20.31 -2.71
CA ASP A 47 -15.87 -21.46 -3.52
C ASP A 47 -15.47 -21.09 -4.96
N THR A 48 -15.38 -19.80 -5.28
CA THR A 48 -14.68 -19.29 -6.46
C THR A 48 -13.17 -19.48 -6.26
N LEU A 49 -12.74 -20.74 -6.33
CA LEU A 49 -11.34 -21.22 -6.42
C LEU A 49 -10.73 -20.89 -7.80
N LEU A 50 -10.96 -19.70 -8.34
CA LEU A 50 -10.48 -19.32 -9.67
C LEU A 50 -9.84 -17.94 -9.59
N GLU A 51 -8.59 -17.88 -10.06
CA GLU A 51 -7.72 -16.71 -10.11
C GLU A 51 -7.04 -16.36 -8.78
N THR A 52 -6.06 -17.21 -8.43
CA THR A 52 -4.79 -16.77 -7.84
C THR A 52 -4.56 -15.29 -8.15
N TYR A 53 -4.57 -14.44 -7.12
CA TYR A 53 -4.19 -13.03 -7.23
C TYR A 53 -3.01 -12.92 -8.20
N GLN A 54 -3.25 -12.40 -9.41
CA GLN A 54 -2.17 -12.21 -10.36
C GLN A 54 -1.18 -11.27 -9.68
N PRO A 55 0.11 -11.63 -9.56
CA PRO A 55 1.09 -10.73 -8.99
C PRO A 55 0.96 -9.39 -9.72
N ALA A 56 0.87 -8.30 -8.95
CA ALA A 56 0.86 -6.95 -9.50
C ALA A 56 1.91 -6.88 -10.60
N THR A 57 1.49 -6.43 -11.78
CA THR A 57 2.34 -6.29 -12.96
C THR A 57 3.67 -5.68 -12.52
N PRO A 58 4.83 -6.14 -13.01
CA PRO A 58 6.15 -5.66 -12.56
C PRO A 58 6.26 -4.13 -12.52
N ASP A 59 5.49 -3.46 -13.39
CA ASP A 59 5.38 -2.01 -13.54
C ASP A 59 4.73 -1.26 -12.37
N GLN A 60 4.08 -1.96 -11.42
CA GLN A 60 3.53 -1.35 -10.19
C GLN A 60 4.51 -1.41 -9.00
N ARG A 61 5.67 -2.05 -9.18
CA ARG A 61 6.74 -2.03 -8.18
C ARG A 61 7.76 -0.99 -8.59
N LEU A 62 7.63 0.23 -8.07
CA LEU A 62 8.77 1.14 -8.05
C LEU A 62 9.82 0.56 -7.11
N ALA A 63 10.76 -0.20 -7.66
CA ALA A 63 11.95 -0.67 -6.97
C ALA A 63 12.89 0.52 -6.72
N PHE A 64 12.50 1.40 -5.79
CA PHE A 64 13.40 2.43 -5.31
C PHE A 64 14.45 1.77 -4.43
N THR A 65 15.72 1.97 -4.79
CA THR A 65 16.80 1.79 -3.82
C THR A 65 16.52 2.70 -2.62
N ARG A 66 16.87 2.27 -1.40
CA ARG A 66 16.72 3.13 -0.19
C ARG A 66 17.22 4.55 -0.42
N THR A 67 18.32 4.67 -1.17
CA THR A 67 18.90 5.93 -1.61
C THR A 67 17.96 6.74 -2.51
N GLY A 68 17.33 6.12 -3.52
CA GLY A 68 16.38 6.82 -4.41
C GLY A 68 15.14 7.35 -3.69
N GLN A 69 14.65 6.61 -2.69
CA GLN A 69 13.53 7.05 -1.86
C GLN A 69 13.94 8.22 -0.95
N ALA A 70 15.12 8.16 -0.33
CA ALA A 70 15.67 9.24 0.46
C ALA A 70 15.93 10.50 -0.37
N VAL A 71 16.51 10.37 -1.56
CA VAL A 71 16.77 11.49 -2.48
C VAL A 71 15.47 12.15 -2.93
N THR A 72 14.45 11.35 -3.28
CA THR A 72 13.14 11.91 -3.67
C THR A 72 12.50 12.65 -2.49
N GLY A 73 12.47 12.03 -1.31
CA GLY A 73 11.90 12.63 -0.11
C GLY A 73 12.61 13.92 0.30
N LEU A 74 13.95 13.87 0.46
CA LEU A 74 14.76 15.02 0.82
C LEU A 74 14.76 16.10 -0.27
N GLY A 75 14.76 15.70 -1.54
CA GLY A 75 14.67 16.60 -2.68
C GLY A 75 13.39 17.43 -2.63
N PHE A 76 12.24 16.79 -2.45
CA PHE A 76 10.98 17.53 -2.28
C PHE A 76 10.96 18.38 -1.00
N LEU A 77 11.47 17.84 0.11
CA LEU A 77 11.45 18.54 1.40
C LEU A 77 12.37 19.77 1.43
N LEU A 78 13.52 19.74 0.74
CA LEU A 78 14.53 20.80 0.82
C LEU A 78 14.63 21.63 -0.46
N ALA A 79 14.65 20.99 -1.63
CA ALA A 79 14.87 21.72 -2.88
C ALA A 79 13.67 22.64 -3.21
N LEU A 80 12.44 22.19 -2.95
CA LEU A 80 11.25 22.98 -3.26
C LEU A 80 11.13 24.23 -2.37
N PRO A 81 11.31 24.16 -1.03
CA PRO A 81 11.34 25.36 -0.19
C PRO A 81 12.49 26.32 -0.53
N VAL A 82 13.69 25.81 -0.83
CA VAL A 82 14.84 26.64 -1.21
C VAL A 82 14.59 27.36 -2.54
N LEU A 83 14.01 26.67 -3.53
CA LEU A 83 13.65 27.27 -4.81
C LEU A 83 12.65 28.41 -4.62
N LEU A 84 11.60 28.18 -3.82
CA LEU A 84 10.60 29.21 -3.50
C LEU A 84 11.22 30.40 -2.77
N ALA A 85 12.08 30.16 -1.77
CA ALA A 85 12.77 31.21 -1.05
C ALA A 85 13.70 32.02 -1.97
N ALA A 86 14.42 31.35 -2.87
CA ALA A 86 15.29 32.00 -3.86
C ALA A 86 14.50 32.90 -4.81
N ILE A 87 13.37 32.40 -5.34
CA ILE A 87 12.47 33.19 -6.20
C ILE A 87 11.92 34.40 -5.43
N GLY A 88 11.44 34.19 -4.21
CA GLY A 88 10.91 35.25 -3.35
C GLY A 88 11.96 36.32 -3.05
N GLY A 89 13.15 35.90 -2.61
CA GLY A 89 14.27 36.78 -2.32
C GLY A 89 14.75 37.56 -3.54
N TRP A 90 14.82 36.91 -4.71
CA TRP A 90 15.18 37.57 -5.97
C TRP A 90 14.16 38.63 -6.39
N ARG A 91 12.85 38.35 -6.29
CA ARG A 91 11.81 39.35 -6.57
C ARG A 91 11.89 40.53 -5.61
N TRP A 92 12.06 40.27 -4.31
CA TRP A 92 12.22 41.31 -3.30
C TRP A 92 13.45 42.19 -3.56
N TRP A 93 14.58 41.59 -3.91
CA TRP A 93 15.81 42.32 -4.21
C TRP A 93 15.69 43.18 -5.47
N ARG A 94 15.02 42.67 -6.51
CA ARG A 94 14.73 43.42 -7.73
C ARG A 94 13.83 44.63 -7.45
N LEU A 95 12.85 44.50 -6.56
CA LEU A 95 11.94 45.60 -6.18
C LEU A 95 12.60 46.67 -5.31
N ARG A 96 13.69 46.34 -4.60
CA ARG A 96 14.43 47.30 -3.76
C ARG A 96 15.57 48.02 -4.46
N ARG A 97 16.00 47.50 -5.62
CA ARG A 97 17.07 48.08 -6.44
C ARG A 97 16.55 48.78 -7.70
N GLY A 98 15.23 48.75 -7.91
CA GLY A 98 14.52 49.56 -8.89
C GLY A 98 13.83 50.74 -8.24
#